data_AF-A0A7S4F7F5-F1
#
_entry.id   AF-A0A7S4F7F5-F1
#
_cell.length_a   1.000
_cell.length_b   1.000
_cell.length_c   1.000
_cell.angle_alpha   90.00
_cell.angle_beta   90.00
_cell.angle_gamma   90.00
#
_symmetry.space_group_name_H-M   'P 1'
#
loop_
_entity.id
_entity.type
_entity.pdbx_description
1 polymer ?
#
loop_
_entity_poly.entity_id
_entity_poly.type
_entity_poly.pdbx_seq_one_letter_code
_entity_poly.pdbx_strand_id
1 'polypeptide(L)'
;GASTMAAIQEGSWVLLTLSSGEKQLARLRRGAVARSGRARIKLDPIIGAPSGGLFLVHDNELIYDERTSEEMDEVVARIAGEGGSGSSNAQLVDDGLAQSLDAAQIKRLKTNGASGEEVLRALATSSKTFAGKTAFSQEKYLKKKAKKHMQWLTASAPTALSIVDMHTAKSPEKVLGLRRDTLSILLSLSNAQPHARVLVLDGMQGLLIGAIAQRLGGDGALLAANVHGPSLGALEWLNLSARTIGVVRSCTLLKLLAAQIALENGAKVQNGAKVENGAKVTREKEGAAPVEGAEAGAGAAHGAG
;
A
#
# COMPACT_ATOMS: atom_id res chain seq x y z
N GLY A 1 27.68 8.47 4.60
CA GLY A 1 26.93 8.77 5.84
C GLY A 1 25.52 8.28 5.65
N ALA A 2 25.02 7.45 6.57
CA ALA A 2 23.68 6.89 6.48
C ALA A 2 22.68 8.06 6.37
N SER A 3 21.96 8.12 5.26
CA SER A 3 20.83 9.04 5.11
C SER A 3 19.86 8.74 6.23
N THR A 4 19.80 9.59 7.26
CA THR A 4 18.80 9.49 8.33
C THR A 4 17.43 9.53 7.68
N MET A 5 16.82 8.36 7.53
CA MET A 5 15.48 8.20 6.97
C MET A 5 14.53 9.04 7.82
N ALA A 6 13.74 9.91 7.18
CA ALA A 6 12.80 10.75 7.92
C ALA A 6 11.84 9.88 8.75
N ALA A 7 11.67 10.22 10.01
CA ALA A 7 10.74 9.54 10.90
C ALA A 7 9.30 9.80 10.44
N ILE A 8 8.50 8.74 10.35
CA ILE A 8 7.10 8.80 9.99
C ILE A 8 6.32 9.51 11.10
N GLN A 9 5.51 10.51 10.74
CA GLN A 9 4.75 11.30 11.71
C GLN A 9 3.28 10.87 11.79
N GLU A 10 2.64 11.19 12.92
CA GLU A 10 1.19 11.08 13.01
C GLU A 10 0.51 12.00 11.99
N GLY A 11 -0.55 11.52 11.36
CA GLY A 11 -1.29 12.23 10.32
C GLY A 11 -0.78 11.98 8.90
N SER A 12 0.45 11.49 8.74
CA SER A 12 1.06 11.17 7.45
C SER A 12 0.39 9.98 6.77
N TRP A 13 0.39 9.99 5.45
CA TRP A 13 0.08 8.83 4.63
C TRP A 13 1.30 7.94 4.49
N VAL A 14 1.11 6.63 4.56
CA VAL A 14 2.15 5.61 4.41
C VAL A 14 1.71 4.52 3.45
N LEU A 15 2.67 3.98 2.71
CA LEU A 15 2.48 2.80 1.90
C LEU A 15 2.99 1.59 2.68
N LEU A 16 2.07 0.70 3.01
CA LEU A 16 2.36 -0.57 3.64
C LEU A 16 2.60 -1.60 2.55
N THR A 17 3.77 -2.23 2.55
CA THR A 17 4.07 -3.38 1.69
C THR A 17 4.10 -4.63 2.56
N LEU A 18 3.10 -5.49 2.43
CA LEU A 18 2.98 -6.71 3.21
C LEU A 18 3.91 -7.79 2.64
N SER A 19 4.29 -8.77 3.46
CA SER A 19 5.09 -9.93 3.03
C SER A 19 4.42 -10.76 1.91
N SER A 20 3.10 -10.62 1.72
CA SER A 20 2.38 -11.19 0.57
C SER A 20 2.77 -10.54 -0.77
N GLY A 21 3.28 -9.31 -0.74
CA GLY A 21 3.45 -8.41 -1.88
C GLY A 21 2.30 -7.42 -2.04
N GLU A 22 1.22 -7.54 -1.26
CA GLU A 22 0.11 -6.58 -1.30
C GLU A 22 0.59 -5.21 -0.79
N LYS A 23 0.24 -4.16 -1.54
CA LYS A 23 0.47 -2.77 -1.16
C LYS A 23 -0.83 -2.12 -0.71
N GLN A 24 -0.78 -1.38 0.40
CA GLN A 24 -1.93 -0.67 0.95
C GLN A 24 -1.51 0.74 1.35
N LEU A 25 -2.27 1.73 0.89
CA LEU A 25 -2.10 3.12 1.32
C LEU A 25 -2.97 3.36 2.57
N ALA A 26 -2.37 3.88 3.64
CA ALA A 26 -3.06 4.14 4.90
C ALA A 26 -2.67 5.51 5.46
N ARG A 27 -3.60 6.19 6.12
CA ARG A 27 -3.32 7.41 6.87
C ARG A 27 -3.06 7.04 8.33
N LEU A 28 -1.90 7.39 8.85
CA LEU A 28 -1.55 7.11 10.23
C LEU A 28 -2.23 8.06 11.18
N ARG A 29 -2.90 7.49 12.18
CA ARG A 29 -3.47 8.13 13.36
C ARG A 29 -3.39 7.11 14.48
N ARG A 30 -3.37 7.55 15.74
CA ARG A 30 -3.48 6.60 16.86
C ARG A 30 -4.73 5.72 16.71
N GLY A 31 -4.55 4.41 16.89
CA GLY A 31 -5.59 3.40 16.68
C GLY A 31 -5.92 3.10 15.22
N ALA A 32 -5.17 3.63 14.25
CA ALA A 32 -5.33 3.26 12.85
C ALA A 32 -5.00 1.76 12.66
N VAL A 33 -5.77 1.11 11.79
CA VAL A 33 -5.59 -0.32 11.50
C VAL A 33 -5.49 -0.58 10.01
N ALA A 34 -4.62 -1.51 9.62
CA ALA A 34 -4.57 -2.07 8.27
C ALA A 34 -5.11 -3.49 8.24
N ARG A 35 -5.50 -3.97 7.05
CA ARG A 35 -5.93 -5.35 6.85
C ARG A 35 -4.78 -6.18 6.29
N SER A 36 -4.50 -7.32 6.92
CA SER A 36 -3.62 -8.35 6.38
C SER A 36 -4.42 -9.66 6.27
N GLY A 37 -4.94 -9.93 5.06
CA GLY A 37 -5.94 -10.97 4.87
C GLY A 37 -7.19 -10.71 5.74
N ARG A 38 -7.49 -11.63 6.67
CA ARG A 38 -8.61 -11.51 7.61
C ARG A 38 -8.24 -10.79 8.92
N ALA A 39 -6.95 -10.58 9.18
CA ALA A 39 -6.47 -9.94 10.39
C ALA A 39 -6.52 -8.42 10.27
N ARG A 40 -6.70 -7.74 11.41
CA ARG A 40 -6.62 -6.28 11.54
C ARG A 40 -5.40 -5.95 12.39
N ILE A 41 -4.44 -5.24 11.83
CA ILE A 41 -3.15 -4.94 12.47
C ILE A 41 -3.14 -3.49 12.90
N LYS A 42 -2.75 -3.20 14.14
CA LYS A 42 -2.59 -1.82 14.64
C LYS A 42 -1.33 -1.18 14.07
N LEU A 43 -1.44 0.09 13.66
CA LEU A 43 -0.37 0.81 12.98
C LEU A 43 0.37 1.79 13.90
N ASP A 44 -0.03 1.91 15.16
CA ASP A 44 0.57 2.82 16.14
C ASP A 44 2.10 2.71 16.22
N PRO A 45 2.73 1.51 16.19
CA PRO A 45 4.19 1.38 16.24
C PRO A 45 4.95 1.98 15.05
N ILE A 46 4.25 2.28 13.94
CA ILE A 46 4.86 2.93 12.76
C ILE A 46 5.12 4.42 13.02
N ILE A 47 4.34 5.05 13.92
CA ILE A 47 4.49 6.46 14.26
C ILE A 47 5.82 6.66 15.01
N GLY A 48 6.69 7.51 14.47
CA GLY A 48 8.02 7.78 14.99
C GLY A 48 9.12 6.88 14.41
N ALA A 49 8.76 5.79 13.74
CA ALA A 49 9.72 4.89 13.12
C ALA A 49 10.30 5.47 11.81
N PRO A 50 11.50 5.05 11.39
CA PRO A 50 12.07 5.48 10.11
C PRO A 50 11.20 5.01 8.93
N SER A 51 11.03 5.87 7.92
CA SER A 51 10.45 5.46 6.65
C SER A 51 11.25 4.32 6.03
N GLY A 52 10.57 3.30 5.53
CA GLY A 52 11.18 2.06 5.06
C GLY A 52 11.41 1.02 6.15
N GLY A 53 11.05 1.32 7.42
CA GLY A 53 11.16 0.37 8.53
C GLY A 53 10.32 -0.89 8.32
N LEU A 54 10.87 -2.02 8.78
CA LEU A 54 10.21 -3.32 8.77
C LEU A 54 9.59 -3.61 10.13
N PHE A 55 8.42 -4.24 10.10
CA PHE A 55 7.68 -4.61 11.30
C PHE A 55 7.21 -6.05 11.19
N LEU A 56 7.58 -6.86 12.18
CA LEU A 56 7.01 -8.19 12.36
C LEU A 56 5.58 -8.07 12.88
N VAL A 57 4.69 -8.90 12.36
CA VAL A 57 3.31 -8.99 12.81
C VAL A 57 3.20 -10.13 13.82
N HIS A 58 2.92 -9.80 15.07
CA HIS A 58 2.71 -10.76 16.14
C HIS A 58 1.40 -10.43 16.87
N ASP A 59 0.45 -11.36 16.92
CA ASP A 59 -0.85 -11.17 17.56
C ASP A 59 -1.57 -9.85 17.24
N ASN A 60 -1.55 -9.46 15.96
CA ASN A 60 -2.13 -8.21 15.42
C ASN A 60 -1.43 -6.91 15.87
N GLU A 61 -0.33 -7.02 16.60
CA GLU A 61 0.56 -5.92 16.93
C GLU A 61 1.77 -5.90 15.97
N LEU A 62 2.39 -4.73 15.86
CA LEU A 62 3.62 -4.53 15.10
C LEU A 62 4.80 -4.40 16.04
N ILE A 63 5.85 -5.16 15.76
CA ILE A 63 7.12 -5.09 16.46
C ILE A 63 8.16 -4.63 15.44
N TYR A 64 8.80 -3.49 15.70
CA TYR A 64 9.85 -2.97 14.84
C TYR A 64 11.02 -3.96 14.78
N ASP A 65 11.54 -4.18 13.57
CA ASP A 65 12.69 -5.03 13.30
C ASP A 65 13.72 -4.21 12.53
N GLU A 66 14.99 -4.33 12.93
CA GLU A 66 16.08 -3.57 12.31
C GLU A 66 16.45 -4.10 10.92
N ARG A 67 16.02 -5.33 10.59
CA ARG A 67 16.29 -5.97 9.30
C ARG A 67 15.45 -5.38 8.17
N THR A 68 16.02 -5.41 6.98
CA THR A 68 15.36 -5.11 5.71
C THR A 68 14.56 -6.28 5.19
N SER A 69 13.66 -6.04 4.23
CA SER A 69 12.93 -7.10 3.53
C SER A 69 13.84 -8.12 2.85
N GLU A 70 14.96 -7.64 2.30
CA GLU A 70 15.98 -8.42 1.62
C GLU A 70 16.68 -9.35 2.61
N GLU A 71 17.06 -8.85 3.78
CA GLU A 71 17.63 -9.67 4.86
C GLU A 71 16.61 -10.71 5.38
N MET A 72 15.31 -10.38 5.44
CA MET A 72 14.28 -11.38 5.76
C MET A 72 14.23 -12.51 4.73
N ASP A 73 14.36 -12.18 3.44
CA ASP A 73 14.39 -13.19 2.37
C ASP A 73 15.66 -14.04 2.43
N GLU A 74 16.81 -13.45 2.78
CA GLU A 74 18.07 -14.17 3.01
C GLU A 74 17.97 -15.14 4.20
N VAL A 75 17.30 -14.74 5.29
CA VAL A 75 17.02 -15.62 6.43
C VAL A 75 16.23 -16.84 5.97
N VAL A 76 15.18 -16.65 5.15
CA VAL A 76 14.38 -17.75 4.60
C VAL A 76 15.22 -18.67 3.71
N ALA A 77 16.09 -18.10 2.87
CA ALA A 77 16.99 -18.87 2.02
C ALA A 77 18.01 -19.68 2.83
N ARG A 78 18.55 -19.10 3.91
CA ARG A 78 19.47 -19.80 4.82
C ARG A 78 18.79 -20.98 5.51
N ILE A 79 17.58 -20.79 6.04
CA ILE A 79 16.80 -21.90 6.65
C ILE A 79 16.55 -23.01 5.62
N ALA A 80 16.36 -22.67 4.35
CA ALA A 80 16.17 -23.67 3.30
C ALA A 80 17.39 -24.58 3.10
N GLY A 81 18.60 -24.03 3.29
CA GLY A 81 19.86 -24.74 3.08
C GLY A 81 20.33 -25.61 4.27
N GLU A 82 19.74 -25.48 5.45
CA GLU A 82 20.21 -26.16 6.67
C GLU A 82 20.07 -27.69 6.62
N GLY A 83 19.12 -28.21 5.85
CA GLY A 83 18.81 -29.65 5.80
C GLY A 83 19.52 -30.44 4.70
N GLY A 84 20.44 -29.82 3.95
CA GLY A 84 20.96 -30.37 2.70
C GLY A 84 19.89 -30.44 1.59
N SER A 85 20.29 -30.73 0.35
CA SER A 85 19.36 -30.77 -0.79
C SER A 85 19.56 -31.97 -1.69
N GLY A 86 18.47 -32.51 -2.23
CA GLY A 86 18.48 -33.49 -3.31
C GLY A 86 18.82 -32.87 -4.67
N SER A 87 19.06 -33.71 -5.67
CA SER A 87 19.37 -33.28 -7.04
C SER A 87 18.19 -33.38 -8.02
N SER A 88 17.19 -34.22 -7.71
CA SER A 88 16.06 -34.51 -8.59
C SER A 88 14.79 -34.82 -7.80
N ASN A 89 13.62 -34.60 -8.43
CA ASN A 89 12.32 -34.97 -7.90
C ASN A 89 11.88 -36.40 -8.24
N ALA A 90 12.71 -37.20 -8.91
CA ALA A 90 12.34 -38.52 -9.43
C ALA A 90 11.81 -39.52 -8.38
N GLN A 91 12.23 -39.38 -7.11
CA GLN A 91 11.82 -40.23 -6.00
C GLN A 91 10.73 -39.59 -5.11
N LEU A 92 10.27 -38.38 -5.44
CA LEU A 92 9.26 -37.68 -4.64
C LEU A 92 7.87 -38.17 -5.03
N VAL A 93 7.16 -38.77 -4.06
CA VAL A 93 5.77 -39.22 -4.21
C VAL A 93 4.85 -38.26 -3.46
N ASP A 94 3.75 -37.84 -4.10
CA ASP A 94 2.70 -37.03 -3.47
C ASP A 94 1.60 -37.94 -2.93
N ASP A 95 1.76 -38.38 -1.69
CA ASP A 95 0.81 -39.22 -0.95
C ASP A 95 -0.06 -38.42 0.03
N GLY A 96 0.12 -37.09 0.10
CA GLY A 96 -0.53 -36.22 1.09
C GLY A 96 -0.03 -36.38 2.53
N LEU A 97 0.92 -37.29 2.80
CA LEU A 97 1.44 -37.61 4.14
C LEU A 97 2.83 -37.03 4.40
N ALA A 98 3.27 -36.14 3.50
CA ALA A 98 4.59 -35.52 3.52
C ALA A 98 4.81 -34.52 4.67
N GLN A 99 3.75 -34.01 5.30
CA GLN A 99 3.84 -33.02 6.39
C GLN A 99 3.16 -33.58 7.64
N SER A 100 3.93 -33.79 8.71
CA SER A 100 3.39 -34.33 9.97
C SER A 100 2.86 -33.25 10.92
N LEU A 101 3.32 -32.00 10.80
CA LEU A 101 2.82 -30.87 11.61
C LEU A 101 1.43 -30.43 11.12
N ASP A 102 0.43 -30.57 11.98
CA ASP A 102 -0.93 -30.13 11.70
C ASP A 102 -1.16 -28.63 12.01
N ALA A 103 -2.33 -28.10 11.61
CA ALA A 103 -2.67 -26.70 11.82
C ALA A 103 -2.83 -26.31 13.30
N ALA A 104 -3.28 -27.24 14.15
CA ALA A 104 -3.48 -27.00 15.58
C ALA A 104 -2.14 -26.92 16.32
N GLN A 105 -1.19 -27.80 15.97
CA GLN A 105 0.18 -27.79 16.46
C GLN A 105 0.91 -26.52 16.05
N ILE A 106 0.78 -26.07 14.78
CA ILE A 106 1.36 -24.80 14.34
C ILE A 106 0.77 -23.62 15.11
N LYS A 107 -0.55 -23.63 15.39
CA LYS A 107 -1.18 -22.60 16.21
C LYS A 107 -0.63 -22.61 17.65
N ARG A 108 -0.47 -23.79 18.25
CA ARG A 108 0.13 -23.94 19.59
C ARG A 108 1.56 -23.42 19.64
N LEU A 109 2.38 -23.70 18.62
CA LEU A 109 3.74 -23.14 18.54
C LEU A 109 3.70 -21.61 18.59
N LYS A 110 2.85 -20.98 17.80
CA LYS A 110 2.69 -19.51 17.79
C LYS A 110 2.19 -18.98 19.13
N THR A 111 1.18 -19.61 19.73
CA THR A 111 0.65 -19.22 21.05
C THR A 111 1.69 -19.37 22.16
N ASN A 112 2.63 -20.31 22.02
CA ASN A 112 3.75 -20.48 22.96
C ASN A 112 4.91 -19.49 22.71
N GLY A 113 4.73 -18.52 21.81
CA GLY A 113 5.73 -17.49 21.52
C GLY A 113 6.76 -17.88 20.47
N ALA A 114 6.59 -18.98 19.74
CA ALA A 114 7.52 -19.34 18.67
C ALA A 114 7.52 -18.26 17.57
N SER A 115 8.72 -17.81 17.21
CA SER A 115 8.98 -16.88 16.12
C SER A 115 8.58 -17.49 14.77
N GLY A 116 8.40 -16.62 13.77
CA GLY A 116 8.12 -17.06 12.41
C GLY A 116 9.21 -18.00 11.87
N GLU A 117 10.48 -17.72 12.17
CA GLU A 117 11.63 -18.53 11.76
C GLU A 117 11.62 -19.92 12.40
N GLU A 118 11.32 -20.02 13.69
CA GLU A 118 11.21 -21.31 14.38
C GLU A 118 10.07 -22.15 13.81
N VAL A 119 8.94 -21.52 13.46
CA VAL A 119 7.84 -22.21 12.78
C VAL A 119 8.27 -22.70 11.39
N LEU A 120 9.10 -21.96 10.66
CA LEU A 120 9.63 -22.40 9.36
C LEU A 120 10.59 -23.59 9.50
N ARG A 121 11.51 -23.54 10.47
CA ARG A 121 12.40 -24.67 10.79
C ARG A 121 11.60 -25.91 11.17
N ALA A 122 10.63 -25.77 12.06
CA ALA A 122 9.75 -26.86 12.46
C ALA A 122 9.04 -27.49 11.26
N LEU A 123 8.49 -26.67 10.35
CA LEU A 123 7.83 -27.12 9.11
C LEU A 123 8.77 -27.81 8.10
N ALA A 124 10.05 -27.42 8.09
CA ALA A 124 11.07 -28.04 7.26
C ALA A 124 11.45 -29.42 7.84
N THR A 125 11.75 -29.48 9.13
CA THR A 125 12.13 -30.70 9.86
C THR A 125 11.01 -31.74 9.88
N SER A 126 9.76 -31.32 10.01
CA SER A 126 8.60 -32.23 10.04
C SER A 126 8.18 -32.72 8.65
N SER A 127 8.82 -32.24 7.57
CA SER A 127 8.46 -32.63 6.21
C SER A 127 9.34 -33.76 5.68
N LYS A 128 8.74 -34.93 5.47
CA LYS A 128 9.42 -36.15 5.00
C LYS A 128 10.11 -35.97 3.64
N THR A 129 9.55 -35.12 2.77
CA THR A 129 10.05 -34.91 1.41
C THR A 129 10.98 -33.70 1.29
N PHE A 130 11.17 -32.90 2.33
CA PHE A 130 11.88 -31.63 2.22
C PHE A 130 13.37 -31.80 1.89
N ALA A 131 14.07 -32.69 2.57
CA ALA A 131 15.49 -32.97 2.29
C ALA A 131 15.74 -33.53 0.88
N GLY A 132 14.80 -34.30 0.33
CA GLY A 132 14.88 -34.85 -1.03
C GLY A 132 14.59 -33.83 -2.14
N LYS A 133 14.11 -32.63 -1.81
CA LYS A 133 13.88 -31.56 -2.80
C LYS A 133 15.19 -30.92 -3.22
N THR A 134 15.20 -30.39 -4.44
CA THR A 134 16.29 -29.53 -4.91
C THR A 134 16.36 -28.24 -4.10
N ALA A 135 17.55 -27.61 -4.03
CA ALA A 135 17.75 -26.36 -3.30
C ALA A 135 16.73 -25.28 -3.70
N PHE A 136 16.50 -25.10 -5.00
CA PHE A 136 15.47 -24.17 -5.51
C PHE A 136 14.05 -24.54 -5.04
N SER A 137 13.73 -25.84 -4.96
CA SER A 137 12.41 -26.31 -4.51
C SER A 137 12.23 -26.13 -2.99
N GLN A 138 13.31 -26.26 -2.22
CA GLN A 138 13.32 -25.99 -0.78
C GLN A 138 13.10 -24.51 -0.49
N GLU A 139 13.86 -23.63 -1.15
CA GLU A 139 13.72 -22.18 -1.03
C GLU A 139 12.32 -21.73 -1.44
N LYS A 140 11.82 -22.20 -2.60
CA LYS A 140 10.45 -21.92 -3.06
C LYS A 140 9.40 -22.38 -2.04
N TYR A 141 9.58 -23.56 -1.44
CA TYR A 141 8.68 -24.08 -0.41
C TYR A 141 8.69 -23.20 0.84
N LEU A 142 9.86 -22.83 1.35
CA LEU A 142 9.96 -21.99 2.54
C LEU A 142 9.52 -20.55 2.29
N LYS A 143 9.79 -19.95 1.13
CA LYS A 143 9.22 -18.64 0.76
C LYS A 143 7.69 -18.66 0.80
N LYS A 144 7.07 -19.75 0.32
CA LYS A 144 5.61 -19.94 0.42
C LYS A 144 5.15 -20.06 1.88
N LYS A 145 5.89 -20.76 2.74
CA LYS A 145 5.55 -20.90 4.17
C LYS A 145 5.80 -19.62 4.95
N ALA A 146 6.85 -18.87 4.64
CA ALA A 146 7.22 -17.59 5.25
C ALA A 146 6.07 -16.59 5.09
N LYS A 147 5.57 -16.41 3.86
CA LYS A 147 4.40 -15.55 3.59
C LYS A 147 3.18 -15.84 4.48
N LYS A 148 3.00 -17.08 4.94
CA LYS A 148 1.87 -17.49 5.80
C LYS A 148 2.21 -17.42 7.29
N HIS A 149 3.41 -17.84 7.68
CA HIS A 149 3.75 -18.10 9.08
C HIS A 149 4.63 -17.04 9.71
N MET A 150 5.36 -16.28 8.90
CA MET A 150 6.29 -15.23 9.26
C MET A 150 5.83 -13.95 8.58
N GLN A 151 4.81 -13.31 9.15
CA GLN A 151 4.20 -12.12 8.57
C GLN A 151 4.98 -10.88 8.98
N TRP A 152 5.29 -10.04 8.02
CA TRP A 152 5.87 -8.72 8.23
C TRP A 152 5.26 -7.72 7.26
N LEU A 153 5.49 -6.45 7.54
CA LEU A 153 5.23 -5.37 6.59
C LEU A 153 6.36 -4.35 6.64
N THR A 154 6.52 -3.64 5.53
CA THR A 154 7.40 -2.47 5.43
C THR A 154 6.53 -1.24 5.30
N ALA A 155 6.80 -0.21 6.10
CA ALA A 155 6.07 1.05 6.05
C ALA A 155 6.95 2.14 5.43
N SER A 156 6.58 2.67 4.27
CA SER A 156 7.37 3.69 3.57
C SER A 156 6.56 4.93 3.21
N ALA A 157 7.25 6.07 3.08
CA ALA A 157 6.67 7.27 2.52
C ALA A 157 6.15 7.00 1.09
N PRO A 158 4.88 7.31 0.77
CA PRO A 158 4.35 7.08 -0.56
C PRO A 158 5.02 7.97 -1.59
N THR A 159 5.32 7.39 -2.74
CA THR A 159 5.74 8.11 -3.96
C THR A 159 4.68 7.94 -5.03
N ALA A 160 4.65 8.83 -6.02
CA ALA A 160 3.70 8.69 -7.13
C ALA A 160 3.88 7.35 -7.85
N LEU A 161 5.13 6.91 -8.04
CA LEU A 161 5.47 5.62 -8.65
C LEU A 161 4.97 4.43 -7.83
N SER A 162 5.14 4.46 -6.50
CA SER A 162 4.71 3.37 -5.64
C SER A 162 3.19 3.29 -5.51
N ILE A 163 2.49 4.42 -5.58
CA ILE A 163 1.03 4.48 -5.63
C ILE A 163 0.52 3.95 -6.98
N VAL A 164 1.18 4.28 -8.10
CA VAL A 164 0.88 3.66 -9.41
C VAL A 164 1.02 2.15 -9.31
N ASP A 165 2.16 1.63 -8.82
CA ASP A 165 2.36 0.18 -8.67
C ASP A 165 1.23 -0.49 -7.86
N MET A 166 0.81 0.15 -6.76
CA MET A 166 -0.29 -0.32 -5.93
C MET A 166 -1.61 -0.38 -6.72
N HIS A 167 -1.95 0.69 -7.44
CA HIS A 167 -3.17 0.73 -8.24
C HIS A 167 -3.11 -0.22 -9.44
N THR A 168 -2.01 -0.29 -10.17
CA THR A 168 -1.86 -1.23 -11.30
C THR A 168 -2.09 -2.68 -10.85
N ALA A 169 -1.61 -3.06 -9.66
CA ALA A 169 -1.78 -4.41 -9.14
C ALA A 169 -3.20 -4.73 -8.62
N LYS A 170 -3.91 -3.75 -8.05
CA LYS A 170 -5.18 -3.96 -7.33
C LYS A 170 -6.42 -3.44 -8.04
N SER A 171 -6.27 -2.32 -8.75
CA SER A 171 -7.36 -1.51 -9.30
C SER A 171 -6.82 -0.63 -10.44
N PRO A 172 -6.38 -1.21 -11.57
CA PRO A 172 -5.67 -0.50 -12.63
C PRO A 172 -6.50 0.63 -13.26
N GLU A 173 -7.83 0.53 -13.23
CA GLU A 173 -8.76 1.55 -13.71
C GLU A 173 -8.60 2.88 -12.96
N LYS A 174 -8.17 2.86 -11.69
CA LYS A 174 -7.93 4.07 -10.89
C LYS A 174 -6.80 4.95 -11.41
N VAL A 175 -5.90 4.36 -12.19
CA VAL A 175 -4.76 5.02 -12.85
C VAL A 175 -4.84 4.88 -14.37
N LEU A 176 -6.03 4.63 -14.92
CA LEU A 176 -6.26 4.50 -16.37
C LEU A 176 -5.39 3.42 -17.05
N GLY A 177 -5.01 2.38 -16.31
CA GLY A 177 -4.09 1.34 -16.80
C GLY A 177 -2.63 1.80 -16.95
N LEU A 178 -2.27 3.00 -16.47
CA LEU A 178 -0.92 3.53 -16.53
C LEU A 178 0.04 2.64 -15.72
N ARG A 179 1.20 2.34 -16.31
CA ARG A 179 2.29 1.64 -15.65
C ARG A 179 3.32 2.63 -15.09
N ARG A 180 4.12 2.15 -14.13
CA ARG A 180 5.16 2.93 -13.44
C ARG A 180 6.19 3.57 -14.40
N ASP A 181 6.64 2.82 -15.38
CA ASP A 181 7.58 3.28 -16.40
C ASP A 181 6.97 4.38 -17.28
N THR A 182 5.71 4.22 -17.68
CA THR A 182 4.98 5.25 -18.43
C THR A 182 4.84 6.55 -17.63
N LEU A 183 4.49 6.48 -16.33
CA LEU A 183 4.47 7.67 -15.48
C LEU A 183 5.86 8.33 -15.40
N SER A 184 6.92 7.54 -15.26
CA SER A 184 8.29 8.05 -15.16
C SER A 184 8.72 8.80 -16.43
N ILE A 185 8.38 8.25 -17.60
CA ILE A 185 8.63 8.88 -18.89
C ILE A 185 7.80 10.16 -19.02
N LEU A 186 6.51 10.12 -18.69
CA LEU A 186 5.63 11.29 -18.75
C LEU A 186 6.18 12.44 -17.89
N LEU A 187 6.58 12.16 -16.65
CA LEU A 187 7.15 13.17 -15.75
C LEU A 187 8.46 13.75 -16.32
N SER A 188 9.29 12.91 -16.94
CA SER A 188 10.55 13.35 -17.55
C SER A 188 10.31 14.23 -18.79
N LEU A 189 9.42 13.81 -19.69
CA LEU A 189 9.07 14.54 -20.91
C LEU A 189 8.29 15.82 -20.65
N SER A 190 7.54 15.89 -19.53
CA SER A 190 6.84 17.12 -19.14
C SER A 190 7.77 18.30 -18.84
N ASN A 191 9.05 18.01 -18.56
CA ASN A 191 10.04 18.98 -18.10
C ASN A 191 9.53 19.84 -16.92
N ALA A 192 8.68 19.26 -16.05
CA ALA A 192 8.23 19.92 -14.85
C ALA A 192 9.40 20.07 -13.87
N GLN A 193 9.73 21.33 -13.58
CA GLN A 193 10.85 21.77 -12.75
C GLN A 193 10.48 23.05 -12.00
N PRO A 194 11.22 23.45 -10.96
CA PRO A 194 11.01 24.72 -10.27
C PRO A 194 10.85 25.90 -11.25
N HIS A 195 9.98 26.85 -10.89
CA HIS A 195 9.56 28.01 -11.67
C HIS A 195 8.67 27.73 -12.90
N ALA A 196 8.45 26.46 -13.28
CA ALA A 196 7.57 26.15 -14.40
C ALA A 196 6.09 26.51 -14.10
N ARG A 197 5.36 26.87 -15.16
CA ARG A 197 3.90 27.04 -15.12
C ARG A 197 3.26 25.92 -15.92
N VAL A 198 2.60 25.00 -15.24
CA VAL A 198 2.12 23.73 -15.82
C VAL A 198 0.60 23.65 -15.76
N LEU A 199 -0.02 23.30 -16.88
CA LEU A 199 -1.43 22.89 -16.94
C LEU A 199 -1.48 21.36 -16.90
N VAL A 200 -2.27 20.80 -15.98
CA VAL A 200 -2.43 19.35 -15.83
C VAL A 200 -3.89 18.97 -15.98
N LEU A 201 -4.18 18.07 -16.91
CA LEU A 201 -5.46 17.38 -17.02
C LEU A 201 -5.27 15.96 -16.49
N ASP A 202 -6.00 15.60 -15.43
CA ASP A 202 -5.76 14.34 -14.70
C ASP A 202 -7.05 13.55 -14.48
N GLY A 203 -7.03 12.27 -14.88
CA GLY A 203 -8.07 11.27 -14.60
C GLY A 203 -7.63 10.20 -13.59
N MET A 204 -6.44 10.32 -13.00
CA MET A 204 -5.82 9.36 -12.08
C MET A 204 -5.93 9.80 -10.63
N GLN A 205 -7.11 10.28 -10.23
CA GLN A 205 -7.42 10.71 -8.85
C GLN A 205 -6.54 11.83 -8.29
N GLY A 206 -5.86 12.58 -9.16
CA GLY A 206 -4.94 13.65 -8.76
C GLY A 206 -3.49 13.19 -8.66
N LEU A 207 -3.18 11.93 -8.95
CA LEU A 207 -1.84 11.38 -8.81
C LEU A 207 -0.82 12.08 -9.70
N LEU A 208 -1.19 12.42 -10.94
CA LEU A 208 -0.32 13.19 -11.82
C LEU A 208 -0.16 14.62 -11.32
N ILE A 209 -1.24 15.23 -10.83
CA ILE A 209 -1.21 16.57 -10.21
C ILE A 209 -0.21 16.58 -9.04
N GLY A 210 -0.29 15.59 -8.15
CA GLY A 210 0.63 15.46 -7.02
C GLY A 210 2.07 15.21 -7.43
N ALA A 211 2.31 14.35 -8.41
CA ALA A 211 3.65 14.08 -8.92
C ALA A 211 4.31 15.32 -9.55
N ILE A 212 3.56 16.09 -10.34
CA ILE A 212 4.03 17.35 -10.94
C ILE A 212 4.23 18.41 -9.85
N ALA A 213 3.31 18.54 -8.89
CA ALA A 213 3.46 19.48 -7.77
C ALA A 213 4.74 19.19 -6.96
N GLN A 214 5.04 17.91 -6.71
CA GLN A 214 6.28 17.50 -6.05
C GLN A 214 7.52 17.93 -6.82
N ARG A 215 7.51 17.83 -8.16
CA ARG A 215 8.60 18.30 -9.05
C ARG A 215 8.80 19.81 -9.03
N LEU A 216 7.73 20.58 -8.91
CA LEU A 216 7.81 22.04 -8.75
C LEU A 216 8.39 22.46 -7.40
N GLY A 217 8.29 21.61 -6.37
CA GLY A 217 8.93 21.86 -5.08
C GLY A 217 8.42 23.09 -4.32
N GLY A 218 7.23 23.59 -4.67
CA GLY A 218 6.70 24.84 -4.11
C GLY A 218 7.24 26.11 -4.77
N ASP A 219 7.83 25.99 -5.95
CA ASP A 219 8.31 27.10 -6.77
C ASP A 219 7.82 26.93 -8.21
N GLY A 220 7.00 27.87 -8.69
CA GLY A 220 6.28 27.77 -9.96
C GLY A 220 4.76 27.84 -9.77
N ALA A 221 4.00 27.34 -10.74
CA ALA A 221 2.54 27.29 -10.68
C ALA A 221 1.99 26.05 -11.39
N LEU A 222 0.98 25.42 -10.80
CA LEU A 222 0.26 24.30 -11.40
C LEU A 222 -1.22 24.64 -11.47
N LEU A 223 -1.81 24.63 -12.66
CA LEU A 223 -3.26 24.66 -12.85
C LEU A 223 -3.77 23.25 -13.16
N ALA A 224 -4.51 22.67 -12.22
CA ALA A 224 -5.22 21.42 -12.41
C ALA A 224 -6.59 21.68 -13.03
N ALA A 225 -6.90 20.99 -14.12
CA ALA A 225 -8.18 21.10 -14.79
C ALA A 225 -8.79 19.72 -15.08
N ASN A 226 -10.10 19.62 -14.92
CA ASN A 226 -10.88 18.43 -15.31
C ASN A 226 -12.31 18.89 -15.65
N VAL A 227 -13.06 18.10 -16.42
CA VAL A 227 -14.46 18.37 -16.81
C VAL A 227 -15.33 18.66 -15.58
N HIS A 228 -15.29 17.79 -14.56
CA HIS A 228 -16.13 17.90 -13.36
C HIS A 228 -15.40 18.51 -12.14
N GLY A 229 -14.19 19.02 -12.36
CA GLY A 229 -13.29 19.46 -11.30
C GLY A 229 -12.24 18.37 -10.98
N PRO A 230 -10.97 18.75 -10.79
CA PRO A 230 -9.90 17.77 -10.59
C PRO A 230 -9.93 17.21 -9.17
N SER A 231 -9.63 15.92 -9.03
CA SER A 231 -9.31 15.33 -7.72
C SER A 231 -7.94 15.81 -7.27
N LEU A 232 -7.83 16.16 -5.98
CA LEU A 232 -6.59 16.65 -5.37
C LEU A 232 -6.11 15.76 -4.21
N GLY A 233 -6.73 14.60 -3.99
CA GLY A 233 -6.42 13.71 -2.86
C GLY A 233 -4.95 13.28 -2.80
N ALA A 234 -4.31 13.10 -3.96
CA ALA A 234 -2.91 12.70 -4.02
C ALA A 234 -1.92 13.74 -3.47
N LEU A 235 -2.31 15.01 -3.35
CA LEU A 235 -1.49 16.02 -2.67
C LEU A 235 -1.26 15.63 -1.20
N GLU A 236 -2.29 15.08 -0.54
CA GLU A 236 -2.16 14.54 0.81
C GLU A 236 -1.46 13.18 0.82
N TRP A 237 -1.81 12.29 -0.10
CA TRP A 237 -1.23 10.94 -0.15
C TRP A 237 0.30 10.93 -0.28
N LEU A 238 0.85 11.92 -1.00
CA LEU A 238 2.29 12.10 -1.18
C LEU A 238 2.94 12.90 -0.05
N ASN A 239 2.19 13.24 1.01
CA ASN A 239 2.65 14.06 2.14
C ASN A 239 3.31 15.38 1.69
N LEU A 240 2.74 16.05 0.68
CA LEU A 240 3.32 17.29 0.17
C LEU A 240 3.22 18.40 1.21
N SER A 241 4.27 19.23 1.30
CA SER A 241 4.30 20.36 2.23
C SER A 241 3.25 21.42 1.86
N ALA A 242 2.83 22.23 2.83
CA ALA A 242 1.93 23.36 2.57
C ALA A 242 2.49 24.33 1.50
N ARG A 243 3.82 24.51 1.46
CA ARG A 243 4.49 25.29 0.42
C ARG A 243 4.28 24.68 -0.97
N THR A 244 4.48 23.37 -1.10
CA THR A 244 4.28 22.64 -2.35
C THR A 244 2.81 22.62 -2.78
N ILE A 245 1.88 22.48 -1.85
CA ILE A 245 0.44 22.55 -2.14
C ILE A 245 0.04 23.97 -2.56
N GLY A 246 0.68 25.00 -2.00
CA GLY A 246 0.38 26.41 -2.24
C GLY A 246 0.51 26.87 -3.70
N VAL A 247 1.30 26.17 -4.54
CA VAL A 247 1.44 26.50 -5.98
C VAL A 247 0.36 25.86 -6.86
N VAL A 248 -0.47 24.98 -6.30
CA VAL A 248 -1.54 24.30 -7.02
C VAL A 248 -2.80 25.17 -6.99
N ARG A 249 -3.40 25.35 -8.16
CA ARG A 249 -4.73 25.94 -8.37
C ARG A 249 -5.57 24.96 -9.16
N SER A 250 -6.87 25.01 -9.01
CA SER A 250 -7.79 24.11 -9.73
C SER A 250 -8.98 24.85 -10.31
N CYS A 251 -9.45 24.38 -11.46
CA CYS A 251 -10.70 24.83 -12.05
C CYS A 251 -11.35 23.71 -12.87
N THR A 252 -12.61 23.89 -13.27
CA THR A 252 -13.20 23.04 -14.30
C THR A 252 -12.68 23.45 -15.67
N LEU A 253 -12.70 22.52 -16.65
CA LEU A 253 -12.35 22.85 -18.03
C LEU A 253 -13.28 23.94 -18.61
N LEU A 254 -14.56 23.92 -18.24
CA LEU A 254 -15.50 24.97 -18.64
C LEU A 254 -15.07 26.36 -18.14
N LYS A 255 -14.65 26.48 -16.87
CA LYS A 255 -14.14 27.74 -16.31
C LYS A 255 -12.86 28.20 -17.00
N LEU A 256 -11.97 27.26 -17.33
CA LEU A 256 -10.73 27.57 -18.05
C LEU A 256 -11.02 28.12 -19.45
N LEU A 257 -11.90 27.46 -20.20
CA LEU A 257 -12.32 27.89 -21.53
C LEU A 257 -13.03 29.25 -21.50
N ALA A 258 -13.92 29.47 -20.54
CA ALA A 258 -14.58 30.76 -20.36
C ALA A 258 -13.58 31.89 -20.07
N ALA A 259 -12.58 31.63 -19.22
CA ALA A 259 -11.51 32.59 -18.94
C ALA A 259 -10.64 32.88 -20.18
N GLN A 260 -10.36 31.86 -20.99
CA GLN A 260 -9.65 32.02 -22.25
C GLN A 260 -10.43 32.92 -23.22
N ILE A 261 -11.71 32.64 -23.45
CA ILE A 261 -12.59 33.44 -24.31
C ILE A 261 -12.68 34.89 -23.81
N ALA A 262 -12.79 35.09 -22.49
CA ALA A 262 -12.80 36.43 -21.92
C ALA A 262 -11.48 37.19 -22.19
N LEU A 263 -10.33 36.51 -22.11
CA LEU A 263 -9.04 37.08 -22.46
C LEU A 263 -8.96 37.49 -23.94
N GLU A 264 -9.41 36.62 -24.83
CA GLU A 264 -9.44 36.86 -26.28
C GLU A 264 -10.33 38.08 -26.62
N ASN A 265 -11.39 38.30 -25.83
CA ASN A 265 -12.27 39.47 -25.92
C ASN A 265 -11.75 40.72 -25.20
N GLY A 266 -10.48 40.73 -24.75
CA GLY A 266 -9.82 41.92 -24.18
C GLY A 266 -10.04 42.14 -22.68
N ALA A 267 -10.55 41.15 -21.93
CA ALA A 267 -10.62 41.25 -20.48
C ALA A 267 -9.22 41.34 -19.87
N LYS A 268 -9.01 42.30 -18.97
CA LYS A 268 -7.73 42.46 -18.25
C LYS A 268 -7.59 41.40 -17.16
N VAL A 269 -6.45 40.71 -17.13
CA VAL A 269 -6.09 39.77 -16.06
C VAL A 269 -5.85 40.54 -14.76
N GLN A 270 -6.75 40.43 -13.79
CA GLN A 270 -6.47 40.88 -12.43
C GLN A 270 -5.70 39.80 -11.68
N ASN A 271 -4.38 40.00 -11.50
CA ASN A 271 -3.59 39.18 -10.60
C ASN A 271 -3.93 39.55 -9.15
N GLY A 272 -4.83 38.81 -8.51
CA GLY A 272 -5.09 38.97 -7.07
C GLY A 272 -6.51 38.71 -6.62
N ALA A 273 -7.05 37.51 -6.85
CA ALA A 273 -8.23 37.06 -6.10
C ALA A 273 -7.76 36.20 -4.91
N LYS A 274 -8.12 36.64 -3.68
CA LYS A 274 -7.98 35.84 -2.46
C LYS A 274 -8.65 34.49 -2.68
N VAL A 275 -7.91 33.41 -2.44
CA VAL A 275 -8.42 32.05 -2.50
C VAL A 275 -9.31 31.83 -1.27
N GLU A 276 -10.63 31.84 -1.45
CA GLU A 276 -11.50 31.20 -0.49
C GLU A 276 -11.23 29.69 -0.55
N ASN A 277 -10.62 29.16 0.52
CA ASN A 277 -10.49 27.72 0.72
C ASN A 277 -11.87 27.11 0.95
N GLY A 278 -12.57 26.79 -0.14
CA GLY A 278 -13.76 25.94 -0.15
C GLY A 278 -13.43 24.47 0.05
N ALA A 279 -12.65 24.13 1.10
CA ALA A 279 -12.51 22.75 1.56
C ALA A 279 -13.42 22.55 2.78
N LYS A 280 -14.74 22.56 2.55
CA LYS A 280 -15.67 21.98 3.52
C LYS A 280 -15.64 20.47 3.30
N VAL A 281 -14.73 19.78 3.98
CA VAL A 281 -14.81 18.33 4.13
C VAL A 281 -16.07 18.06 4.96
N THR A 282 -17.14 17.63 4.31
CA THR A 282 -18.31 17.08 4.98
C THR A 282 -17.85 15.89 5.82
N ARG A 283 -17.87 16.06 7.16
CA ARG A 283 -17.87 14.93 8.09
C ARG A 283 -19.21 14.22 7.90
N GLU A 284 -19.25 13.20 7.05
CA GLU A 284 -20.29 12.18 7.19
C GLU A 284 -19.98 11.40 8.47
N LYS A 285 -20.81 11.62 9.48
CA LYS A 285 -20.96 10.69 10.60
C LYS A 285 -21.68 9.47 10.05
N GLU A 286 -20.94 8.41 9.72
CA GLU A 286 -21.53 7.07 9.75
C GLU A 286 -21.74 6.69 11.21
N GLY A 287 -22.91 7.06 11.72
CA GLY A 287 -23.44 6.49 12.96
C GLY A 287 -23.82 5.05 12.69
N ALA A 288 -23.12 4.14 13.37
CA ALA A 288 -23.60 2.79 13.58
C ALA A 288 -24.93 2.84 14.35
N ALA A 289 -25.96 2.22 13.82
CA ALA A 289 -27.14 1.81 14.56
C ALA A 289 -27.39 0.31 14.32
N PRO A 290 -27.87 -0.42 15.34
CA PRO A 290 -27.77 -1.87 15.42
C PRO A 290 -28.92 -2.55 14.67
N VAL A 291 -28.63 -3.73 14.11
CA VAL A 291 -29.68 -4.66 13.68
C VAL A 291 -29.85 -5.65 14.83
N GLU A 292 -30.79 -5.35 15.72
CA GLU A 292 -31.38 -6.33 16.63
C GLU A 292 -32.52 -7.07 15.92
N GLY A 293 -32.61 -8.37 16.24
CA GLY A 293 -33.46 -9.33 15.56
C GLY A 293 -34.95 -9.25 15.92
N ALA A 294 -35.75 -9.89 15.07
CA ALA A 294 -37.05 -10.41 15.42
C ALA A 294 -37.16 -11.83 14.87
N GLU A 295 -37.07 -12.81 15.76
CA GLU A 295 -37.61 -14.15 15.57
C GLU A 295 -39.13 -14.13 15.77
N ALA A 296 -39.85 -14.75 14.84
CA ALA A 296 -41.05 -15.57 15.04
C ALA A 296 -41.40 -16.13 13.63
N GLY A 297 -41.57 -17.41 13.34
CA GLY A 297 -41.97 -18.54 14.17
C GLY A 297 -43.27 -19.13 13.59
N ALA A 298 -43.20 -20.36 13.06
CA ALA A 298 -44.28 -21.24 12.56
C ALA A 298 -44.88 -20.90 11.18
N GLY A 299 -45.18 -21.84 10.28
CA GLY A 299 -45.12 -23.30 10.30
C GLY A 299 -45.81 -23.89 9.05
N ALA A 300 -45.43 -25.13 8.72
CA ALA A 300 -46.19 -26.17 8.01
C ALA A 300 -46.57 -26.05 6.51
N ALA A 301 -46.01 -27.02 5.76
CA ALA A 301 -46.69 -28.04 4.95
C ALA A 301 -46.98 -27.83 3.45
N HIS A 302 -46.73 -28.94 2.73
CA HIS A 302 -47.14 -29.34 1.36
C HIS A 302 -46.40 -28.65 0.21
N GLY A 303 -45.93 -29.32 -0.85
CA GLY A 303 -46.10 -30.68 -1.34
C GLY A 303 -46.00 -30.65 -2.87
N ALA A 304 -45.42 -31.70 -3.45
CA ALA A 304 -45.44 -32.09 -4.87
C ALA A 304 -44.64 -31.24 -5.90
N GLY A 305 -43.86 -31.95 -6.73
CA GLY A 305 -43.24 -31.45 -7.95
C GLY A 305 -41.80 -31.91 -8.11
#